data_AF-A0AAJ0H697-F1
#
_entry.id   AF-A0AAJ0H697-F1
#
_cell.length_a   1.000
_cell.length_b   1.000
_cell.length_c   1.000
_cell.angle_alpha   90.00
_cell.angle_beta   90.00
_cell.angle_gamma   90.00
#
_symmetry.space_group_name_H-M   'P 1'
#
loop_
_entity.id
_entity.type
_entity.pdbx_description
1 polymer ?
#
loop_
_entity_poly.entity_id
_entity_poly.type
_entity_poly.pdbx_seq_one_letter_code
_entity_poly.pdbx_strand_id
1 'polypeptide(L)'
;MANSKFEYVKQFEQPDQLLPNTWIVVRIDGRGFTKFSAKYSWEKPNDKTALDLMNAAARAVVTELPDITIAYGVSDEFSFVLHKTCTLFERRASKLVSTIVSTFTGHYIYLWSAYFPDMPLSPPLPSFDGRAVCYPSLQNLQDYMSWRQVDCHVNNLYNTTFWTLIQLGGMDATEAEKTLNGTFSADKNEILFSRFSINYNNEPEIFKKGSVVFRDYELVEPGTHSVAVEADNIAEPVQQSKSQLENEKKKRAKARIVVEHLDIIKDDFWDRRPWLLSNKPGKIPKQP
;
A
#
# COMPACT_ATOMS: atom_id res chain seq x y z
N MET A 1 10.06 0.54 -40.32
CA MET A 1 10.12 -0.73 -39.57
C MET A 1 10.47 -1.82 -40.56
N ALA A 2 11.42 -2.69 -40.24
CA ALA A 2 11.77 -3.79 -41.13
C ALA A 2 10.59 -4.80 -41.12
N ASN A 3 9.78 -4.81 -42.18
CA ASN A 3 8.71 -5.79 -42.41
C ASN A 3 9.34 -7.18 -42.58
N SER A 4 9.65 -7.81 -41.44
CA SER A 4 10.26 -9.12 -41.36
C SER A 4 9.21 -10.19 -41.58
N LYS A 5 9.59 -11.30 -42.22
CA LYS A 5 8.74 -12.50 -42.32
C LYS A 5 8.30 -13.07 -40.96
N PHE A 6 8.92 -12.63 -39.87
CA PHE A 6 8.60 -13.04 -38.50
C PHE A 6 7.60 -12.12 -37.79
N GLU A 7 7.19 -10.99 -38.38
CA GLU A 7 6.31 -10.00 -37.71
C GLU A 7 4.93 -10.56 -37.32
N TYR A 8 4.47 -11.63 -37.98
CA TYR A 8 3.19 -12.28 -37.69
C TYR A 8 3.08 -12.77 -36.23
N VAL A 9 4.19 -13.10 -35.56
CA VAL A 9 4.17 -13.58 -34.16
C VAL A 9 3.65 -12.52 -33.18
N LYS A 10 3.73 -11.23 -33.54
CA LYS A 10 3.19 -10.13 -32.73
C LYS A 10 1.67 -10.21 -32.59
N GLN A 11 0.97 -10.84 -33.53
CA GLN A 11 -0.49 -11.01 -33.50
C GLN A 11 -0.97 -11.98 -32.40
N PHE A 12 -0.06 -12.73 -31.78
CA PHE A 12 -0.39 -13.64 -30.67
C PHE A 12 -0.48 -12.90 -29.32
N GLU A 13 0.08 -11.68 -29.22
CA GLU A 13 -0.07 -10.85 -28.03
C GLU A 13 -1.56 -10.51 -27.81
N GLN A 14 -2.06 -10.80 -26.61
CA GLN A 14 -3.45 -10.52 -26.26
C GLN A 14 -3.58 -9.11 -25.67
N PRO A 15 -4.63 -8.35 -26.02
CA PRO A 15 -4.90 -7.07 -25.38
C PRO A 15 -5.29 -7.29 -23.91
N ASP A 16 -4.73 -6.49 -23.01
CA ASP A 16 -4.89 -6.59 -21.57
C ASP A 16 -5.26 -5.22 -20.94
N GLN A 17 -5.97 -4.40 -21.70
CA GLN A 17 -6.42 -3.08 -21.27
C GLN A 17 -7.48 -3.21 -20.16
N LEU A 18 -7.24 -2.53 -19.03
CA LEU A 18 -8.17 -2.47 -17.91
C LEU A 18 -9.34 -1.54 -18.22
N LEU A 19 -10.54 -1.93 -17.76
CA LEU A 19 -11.80 -1.22 -18.01
C LEU A 19 -11.67 0.29 -17.74
N PRO A 20 -12.01 1.17 -18.70
CA PRO A 20 -12.00 2.63 -18.49
C PRO A 20 -12.93 3.05 -17.36
N ASN A 21 -12.69 4.25 -16.80
CA ASN A 21 -13.50 4.83 -15.73
C ASN A 21 -13.65 3.92 -14.49
N THR A 22 -12.62 3.16 -14.17
CA THR A 22 -12.52 2.36 -12.94
C THR A 22 -11.22 2.67 -12.23
N TRP A 23 -11.29 2.73 -10.90
CA TRP A 23 -10.10 2.77 -10.06
C TRP A 23 -9.27 1.52 -10.28
N ILE A 24 -7.96 1.68 -10.42
CA ILE A 24 -7.07 0.54 -10.56
C ILE A 24 -6.30 0.41 -9.27
N VAL A 25 -6.37 -0.76 -8.64
CA VAL A 25 -5.48 -1.11 -7.55
C VAL A 25 -4.50 -2.17 -8.03
N VAL A 26 -3.21 -1.84 -7.96
CA VAL A 26 -2.15 -2.82 -8.14
C VAL A 26 -1.66 -3.24 -6.76
N ARG A 27 -1.97 -4.47 -6.35
CA ARG A 27 -1.45 -5.05 -5.11
C ARG A 27 -0.25 -5.93 -5.41
N ILE A 28 0.81 -5.75 -4.64
CA ILE A 28 2.01 -6.58 -4.63
C ILE A 28 2.12 -7.34 -3.32
N ASP A 29 2.72 -8.53 -3.35
CA ASP A 29 2.88 -9.41 -2.19
C ASP A 29 4.25 -10.12 -2.23
N GLY A 30 4.91 -10.19 -1.08
CA GLY A 30 6.23 -10.78 -0.91
C GLY A 30 6.23 -12.30 -1.12
N ARG A 31 6.89 -12.78 -2.17
CA ARG A 31 6.92 -14.22 -2.47
C ARG A 31 7.77 -14.98 -1.45
N GLY A 32 7.09 -15.74 -0.59
CA GLY A 32 7.75 -16.62 0.38
C GLY A 32 8.36 -15.87 1.56
N PHE A 33 7.79 -14.72 1.94
CA PHE A 33 8.33 -13.85 2.98
C PHE A 33 8.31 -14.47 4.38
N THR A 34 7.50 -15.50 4.62
CA THR A 34 7.63 -16.34 5.82
C THR A 34 9.03 -16.96 5.95
N LYS A 35 9.55 -17.56 4.87
CA LYS A 35 10.90 -18.14 4.83
C LYS A 35 11.97 -17.05 4.79
N PHE A 36 11.70 -15.95 4.10
CA PHE A 36 12.61 -14.81 4.01
C PHE A 36 12.84 -14.16 5.37
N SER A 37 11.77 -13.86 6.12
CA SER A 37 11.86 -13.28 7.46
C SER A 37 12.56 -14.21 8.46
N ALA A 38 12.35 -15.52 8.36
CA ALA A 38 13.08 -16.50 9.17
C ALA A 38 14.58 -16.53 8.85
N LYS A 39 14.95 -16.47 7.56
CA LYS A 39 16.35 -16.46 7.10
C LYS A 39 17.15 -15.29 7.66
N TYR A 40 16.53 -14.11 7.76
CA TYR A 40 17.17 -12.90 8.30
C TYR A 40 16.80 -12.64 9.76
N SER A 41 16.22 -13.63 10.45
CA SER A 41 15.91 -13.59 11.88
C SER A 41 15.15 -12.33 12.31
N TRP A 42 14.20 -11.90 11.49
CA TRP A 42 13.38 -10.72 11.76
C TRP A 42 12.61 -10.85 13.07
N GLU A 43 12.47 -9.73 13.75
CA GLU A 43 11.72 -9.64 15.00
C GLU A 43 10.27 -10.08 14.81
N LYS A 44 9.73 -10.75 15.83
CA LYS A 44 8.35 -11.23 15.86
C LYS A 44 7.64 -10.62 17.08
N PRO A 45 6.41 -10.11 16.93
CA PRO A 45 5.51 -10.28 15.77
C PRO A 45 5.83 -9.42 14.55
N ASN A 46 6.52 -8.29 14.73
CA ASN A 46 6.80 -7.31 13.69
C ASN A 46 8.27 -6.86 13.73
N ASP A 47 8.87 -6.66 12.56
CA ASP A 47 10.19 -6.08 12.43
C ASP A 47 10.06 -4.67 11.84
N LYS A 48 10.34 -3.65 12.68
CA LYS A 48 10.17 -2.24 12.30
C LYS A 48 11.07 -1.86 11.12
N THR A 49 12.30 -2.38 11.11
CA THR A 49 13.29 -2.09 10.06
C THR A 49 12.85 -2.67 8.72
N ALA A 50 12.31 -3.89 8.71
CA ALA A 50 11.74 -4.51 7.52
C ALA A 50 10.55 -3.72 6.97
N LEU A 51 9.64 -3.26 7.84
CA LEU A 51 8.50 -2.44 7.43
C LEU A 51 8.94 -1.06 6.92
N ASP A 52 9.96 -0.46 7.52
CA ASP A 52 10.51 0.81 7.03
C ASP A 52 11.16 0.67 5.66
N LEU A 53 11.82 -0.45 5.38
CA LEU A 53 12.34 -0.76 4.04
C LEU A 53 11.20 -0.92 3.02
N MET A 54 10.12 -1.66 3.36
CA MET A 54 8.92 -1.76 2.52
C MET A 54 8.33 -0.38 2.23
N ASN A 55 8.21 0.47 3.26
CA ASN A 55 7.71 1.83 3.14
C ASN A 55 8.59 2.72 2.26
N ALA A 56 9.91 2.59 2.37
CA ALA A 56 10.85 3.34 1.54
C ALA A 56 10.78 2.94 0.07
N ALA A 57 10.66 1.63 -0.21
CA ALA A 57 10.42 1.13 -1.56
C ALA A 57 9.07 1.62 -2.13
N ALA A 58 7.99 1.58 -1.33
CA ALA A 58 6.69 2.12 -1.74
C ALA A 58 6.75 3.62 -2.03
N ARG A 59 7.43 4.40 -1.17
CA ARG A 59 7.64 5.84 -1.38
C ARG A 59 8.36 6.11 -2.69
N ALA A 60 9.36 5.31 -3.05
CA ALA A 60 10.06 5.44 -4.32
C ALA A 60 9.13 5.15 -5.52
N VAL A 61 8.30 4.11 -5.45
CA VAL A 61 7.28 3.82 -6.47
C VAL A 61 6.31 4.99 -6.65
N VAL A 62 5.78 5.55 -5.56
CA VAL A 62 4.88 6.73 -5.60
C VAL A 62 5.61 7.95 -6.18
N THR A 63 6.91 8.08 -5.95
CA THR A 63 7.73 9.17 -6.49
C THR A 63 7.88 9.07 -8.01
N GLU A 64 8.20 7.88 -8.51
CA GLU A 64 8.45 7.64 -9.94
C GLU A 64 7.16 7.55 -10.77
N LEU A 65 6.05 7.13 -10.15
CA LEU A 65 4.74 6.99 -10.80
C LEU A 65 3.74 8.01 -10.22
N PRO A 66 3.69 9.25 -10.75
CA PRO A 66 2.86 10.32 -10.22
C PRO A 66 1.35 10.17 -10.45
N ASP A 67 0.94 9.13 -11.18
CA ASP A 67 -0.45 8.72 -11.36
C ASP A 67 -0.99 7.94 -10.15
N ILE A 68 -0.12 7.48 -9.25
CA ILE A 68 -0.51 6.86 -7.98
C ILE A 68 -1.00 7.95 -7.03
N THR A 69 -2.24 7.83 -6.58
CA THR A 69 -2.87 8.81 -5.67
C THR A 69 -2.59 8.50 -4.21
N ILE A 70 -2.65 7.21 -3.84
CA ILE A 70 -2.41 6.68 -2.51
C ILE A 70 -1.85 5.27 -2.63
N ALA A 71 -0.97 4.90 -1.70
CA ALA A 71 -0.59 3.51 -1.48
C ALA A 71 -0.79 3.13 -0.01
N TYR A 72 -1.06 1.86 0.24
CA TYR A 72 -1.23 1.30 1.58
C TYR A 72 -0.46 0.00 1.72
N GLY A 73 0.30 -0.16 2.80
CA GLY A 73 1.11 -1.34 3.04
C GLY A 73 0.93 -1.92 4.44
N VAL A 74 0.96 -3.24 4.51
CA VAL A 74 0.90 -4.03 5.74
C VAL A 74 1.71 -5.31 5.53
N SER A 75 2.47 -5.74 6.53
CA SER A 75 3.31 -6.94 6.44
C SER A 75 4.24 -6.86 5.21
N ASP A 76 4.11 -7.83 4.31
CA ASP A 76 4.84 -8.03 3.06
C ASP A 76 4.01 -7.64 1.83
N GLU A 77 2.85 -7.00 2.00
CA GLU A 77 2.01 -6.50 0.91
C GLU A 77 1.96 -4.96 0.82
N PHE A 78 1.77 -4.47 -0.40
CA PHE A 78 1.49 -3.06 -0.69
C PHE A 78 0.47 -2.93 -1.82
N SER A 79 -0.48 -2.01 -1.66
CA SER A 79 -1.50 -1.69 -2.64
C SER A 79 -1.30 -0.28 -3.16
N PHE A 80 -1.21 -0.12 -4.48
CA PHE A 80 -1.05 1.17 -5.15
C PHE A 80 -2.30 1.51 -5.93
N VAL A 81 -2.91 2.66 -5.63
CA VAL A 81 -4.16 3.10 -6.24
C VAL A 81 -3.86 4.11 -7.34
N LEU A 82 -4.35 3.83 -8.55
CA LEU A 82 -4.38 4.78 -9.65
C LEU A 82 -5.81 5.29 -9.85
N HIS A 83 -5.91 6.60 -10.10
CA HIS A 83 -7.20 7.26 -10.30
C HIS A 83 -7.98 6.65 -11.48
N LYS A 84 -9.31 6.70 -11.41
CA LYS A 84 -10.19 6.09 -12.42
C LYS A 84 -9.99 6.60 -13.86
N THR A 85 -9.53 7.84 -14.00
CA THR A 85 -9.19 8.48 -15.29
C THR A 85 -7.73 8.26 -15.74
N CYS A 86 -6.94 7.44 -15.03
CA CYS A 86 -5.55 7.17 -15.37
C CYS A 86 -5.44 6.56 -16.78
N THR A 87 -4.50 7.07 -17.58
CA THR A 87 -4.21 6.59 -18.95
C THR A 87 -2.79 6.03 -19.08
N LEU A 88 -2.07 5.91 -17.96
CA LEU A 88 -0.70 5.39 -17.91
C LEU A 88 -0.61 4.03 -18.62
N PHE A 89 0.34 3.91 -19.54
CA PHE A 89 0.56 2.73 -20.39
C PHE A 89 -0.69 2.23 -21.13
N GLU A 90 -1.62 3.13 -21.46
CA GLU A 90 -2.90 2.78 -22.09
C GLU A 90 -3.72 1.80 -21.23
N ARG A 91 -3.54 1.87 -19.90
CA ARG A 91 -4.20 1.01 -18.91
C ARG A 91 -3.92 -0.49 -19.08
N ARG A 92 -2.83 -0.86 -19.77
CA ARG A 92 -2.43 -2.28 -19.90
C ARG A 92 -2.03 -2.86 -18.56
N ALA A 93 -2.73 -3.90 -18.12
CA ALA A 93 -2.52 -4.54 -16.82
C ALA A 93 -1.08 -5.04 -16.66
N SER A 94 -0.53 -5.70 -17.67
CA SER A 94 0.85 -6.21 -17.69
C SER A 94 1.87 -5.11 -17.48
N LYS A 95 1.69 -3.94 -18.11
CA LYS A 95 2.60 -2.80 -17.99
C LYS A 95 2.52 -2.16 -16.60
N LEU A 96 1.32 -1.96 -16.08
CA LEU A 96 1.13 -1.39 -14.74
C LEU A 96 1.72 -2.30 -13.67
N VAL A 97 1.36 -3.59 -13.68
CA VAL A 97 1.84 -4.58 -12.71
C VAL A 97 3.35 -4.75 -12.79
N SER A 98 3.90 -5.02 -13.98
CA SER A 98 5.34 -5.24 -14.14
C SER A 98 6.17 -4.01 -13.76
N THR A 99 5.71 -2.80 -14.09
CA THR A 99 6.42 -1.57 -13.74
C THR A 99 6.41 -1.36 -12.22
N ILE A 100 5.27 -1.49 -11.56
CA ILE A 100 5.17 -1.32 -10.10
C ILE A 100 6.00 -2.38 -9.37
N VAL A 101 5.86 -3.66 -9.73
CA VAL A 101 6.58 -4.78 -9.10
C VAL A 101 8.09 -4.63 -9.29
N SER A 102 8.55 -4.34 -10.51
CA SER A 102 9.99 -4.20 -10.79
C SER A 102 10.60 -2.97 -10.11
N THR A 103 9.88 -1.84 -10.10
CA THR A 103 10.32 -0.62 -9.40
C THR A 103 10.41 -0.87 -7.90
N PHE A 104 9.37 -1.47 -7.30
CA PHE A 104 9.37 -1.80 -5.88
C PHE A 104 10.50 -2.75 -5.51
N THR A 105 10.65 -3.86 -6.26
CA THR A 105 11.71 -4.85 -6.01
C THR A 105 13.10 -4.24 -6.16
N GLY A 106 13.31 -3.42 -7.20
CA GLY A 106 14.57 -2.72 -7.43
C GLY A 106 14.94 -1.80 -6.26
N HIS A 107 13.99 -0.99 -5.78
CA HIS A 107 14.21 -0.14 -4.61
C HIS A 107 14.38 -0.91 -3.32
N TYR A 108 13.62 -1.99 -3.11
CA TYR A 108 13.76 -2.86 -1.93
C TYR A 108 15.18 -3.43 -1.83
N ILE A 109 15.74 -3.90 -2.94
CA ILE A 109 17.12 -4.42 -2.99
C ILE A 109 18.14 -3.29 -2.85
N TYR A 110 17.95 -2.18 -3.57
CA TYR A 110 18.86 -1.04 -3.55
C TYR A 110 18.99 -0.42 -2.14
N LEU A 111 17.86 -0.25 -1.45
CA LEU A 111 17.79 0.35 -0.13
C LEU A 111 18.15 -0.62 0.99
N TRP A 112 18.22 -1.92 0.73
CA TRP A 112 18.46 -2.94 1.75
C TRP A 112 19.64 -2.61 2.67
N SER A 113 20.80 -2.26 2.11
CA SER A 113 22.01 -1.98 2.90
C SER A 113 21.90 -0.75 3.81
N ALA A 114 20.98 0.18 3.51
CA ALA A 114 20.72 1.34 4.37
C ALA A 114 19.88 0.98 5.60
N TYR A 115 19.08 -0.08 5.51
CA TYR A 115 18.22 -0.57 6.59
C TYR A 115 18.86 -1.74 7.35
N PHE A 116 19.62 -2.58 6.66
CA PHE A 116 20.25 -3.79 7.17
C PHE A 116 21.75 -3.81 6.84
N PRO A 117 22.56 -2.91 7.41
CA PRO A 117 23.98 -2.75 7.05
C PRO A 117 24.81 -4.01 7.33
N ASP A 118 24.49 -4.73 8.41
CA ASP A 118 25.24 -5.91 8.87
C ASP A 118 24.67 -7.25 8.36
N MET A 119 23.60 -7.21 7.55
CA MET A 119 22.93 -8.41 7.04
C MET A 119 22.84 -8.36 5.52
N PRO A 120 23.93 -8.63 4.78
CA PRO A 120 23.91 -8.54 3.32
C PRO A 120 22.90 -9.51 2.69
N LEU A 121 22.21 -9.05 1.63
CA LEU A 121 21.32 -9.91 0.87
C LEU A 121 22.07 -11.09 0.25
N SER A 122 21.47 -12.26 0.38
CA SER A 122 21.94 -13.49 -0.25
C SER A 122 20.79 -14.20 -0.99
N PRO A 123 21.07 -14.96 -2.07
CA PRO A 123 20.04 -15.74 -2.76
C PRO A 123 19.29 -16.74 -1.85
N PRO A 124 18.02 -17.04 -2.13
CA PRO A 124 17.16 -16.37 -3.12
C PRO A 124 16.89 -14.91 -2.70
N LEU A 125 16.94 -14.01 -3.69
CA LEU A 125 16.66 -12.59 -3.48
C LEU A 125 15.16 -12.36 -3.25
N PRO A 126 14.77 -11.27 -2.54
CA PRO A 126 13.37 -10.93 -2.39
C PRO A 126 12.74 -10.72 -3.77
N SER A 127 11.51 -11.20 -3.93
CA SER A 127 10.71 -11.00 -5.13
C SER A 127 9.26 -10.81 -4.73
N PHE A 128 8.51 -10.10 -5.56
CA PHE A 128 7.11 -9.79 -5.31
C PHE A 128 6.27 -10.30 -6.47
N ASP A 129 5.07 -10.80 -6.16
CA ASP A 129 4.03 -10.95 -7.18
C ASP A 129 3.24 -9.65 -7.30
N GLY A 130 2.36 -9.57 -8.28
CA GLY A 130 1.47 -8.43 -8.39
C GLY A 130 0.21 -8.75 -9.19
N ARG A 131 -0.88 -8.07 -8.86
CA ARG A 131 -2.15 -8.15 -9.58
C ARG A 131 -2.82 -6.79 -9.67
N ALA A 132 -3.48 -6.52 -10.80
CA ALA A 132 -4.34 -5.35 -10.97
C ALA A 132 -5.81 -5.73 -10.78
N VAL A 133 -6.56 -4.90 -10.05
CA VAL A 133 -7.99 -5.07 -9.80
C VAL A 133 -8.69 -3.75 -10.11
N CYS A 134 -9.81 -3.81 -10.84
CA CYS A 134 -10.62 -2.65 -11.14
C CYS A 134 -11.78 -2.51 -10.13
N TYR A 135 -11.95 -1.33 -9.56
CA TYR A 135 -13.10 -0.98 -8.72
C TYR A 135 -13.94 0.10 -9.42
N PRO A 136 -15.24 -0.16 -9.67
CA PRO A 136 -16.05 0.70 -10.52
C PRO A 136 -16.57 1.96 -9.81
N SER A 137 -16.69 1.95 -8.48
CA SER A 137 -17.13 3.10 -7.68
C SER A 137 -16.09 3.49 -6.64
N LEU A 138 -16.19 4.72 -6.14
CA LEU A 138 -15.41 5.17 -5.00
C LEU A 138 -15.67 4.30 -3.76
N GLN A 139 -16.93 3.94 -3.48
CA GLN A 139 -17.27 3.07 -2.36
C GLN A 139 -16.52 1.74 -2.41
N ASN A 140 -16.46 1.09 -3.58
CA ASN A 140 -15.74 -0.18 -3.69
C ASN A 140 -14.23 -0.03 -3.46
N LEU A 141 -13.64 1.10 -3.85
CA LEU A 141 -12.24 1.40 -3.53
C LEU A 141 -12.06 1.60 -2.02
N GLN A 142 -12.90 2.40 -1.36
CA GLN A 142 -12.81 2.65 0.08
C GLN A 142 -13.04 1.38 0.90
N ASP A 143 -13.99 0.53 0.49
CA ASP A 143 -14.22 -0.79 1.10
C ASP A 143 -13.00 -1.68 0.96
N TYR A 144 -12.34 -1.68 -0.20
CA TYR A 144 -11.09 -2.42 -0.39
C TYR A 144 -9.99 -1.91 0.56
N MET A 145 -9.78 -0.59 0.63
CA MET A 145 -8.74 0.00 1.48
C MET A 145 -9.03 -0.29 2.97
N SER A 146 -10.30 -0.18 3.36
CA SER A 146 -10.78 -0.51 4.71
C SER A 146 -10.59 -2.00 5.02
N TRP A 147 -10.90 -2.88 4.08
CA TRP A 147 -10.69 -4.32 4.22
C TRP A 147 -9.21 -4.64 4.47
N ARG A 148 -8.28 -3.99 3.78
CA ARG A 148 -6.84 -4.17 4.02
C ARG A 148 -6.40 -3.65 5.39
N GLN A 149 -6.97 -2.56 5.88
CA GLN A 149 -6.65 -2.06 7.23
C GLN A 149 -7.29 -2.87 8.36
N VAL A 150 -8.50 -3.37 8.17
CA VAL A 150 -9.12 -4.31 9.12
C VAL A 150 -8.32 -5.61 9.20
N ASP A 151 -7.88 -6.13 8.06
CA ASP A 151 -7.02 -7.33 7.99
C ASP A 151 -5.69 -7.11 8.75
N CYS A 152 -5.07 -5.93 8.58
CA CYS A 152 -3.91 -5.51 9.37
C CYS A 152 -4.17 -5.59 10.88
N HIS A 153 -5.27 -4.98 11.35
CA HIS A 153 -5.61 -4.95 12.76
C HIS A 153 -5.82 -6.36 13.34
N VAL A 154 -6.57 -7.20 12.63
CA VAL A 154 -6.87 -8.58 13.05
C VAL A 154 -5.59 -9.42 13.10
N ASN A 155 -4.77 -9.38 12.04
CA ASN A 155 -3.54 -10.16 11.95
C ASN A 155 -2.50 -9.68 12.98
N ASN A 156 -2.35 -8.37 13.18
CA ASN A 156 -1.40 -7.85 14.15
C ASN A 156 -1.78 -8.22 15.59
N LEU A 157 -3.06 -8.11 15.96
CA LEU A 157 -3.51 -8.51 17.30
C LEU A 157 -3.31 -10.01 17.54
N TYR A 158 -3.64 -10.85 16.54
CA TYR A 158 -3.39 -12.28 16.60
C TYR A 158 -1.88 -12.57 16.77
N ASN A 159 -1.04 -12.04 15.88
CA ASN A 159 0.40 -12.28 15.89
C ASN A 159 1.07 -11.79 17.17
N THR A 160 0.68 -10.61 17.66
CA THR A 160 1.20 -10.05 18.92
C THR A 160 0.89 -10.98 20.08
N THR A 161 -0.36 -11.44 20.18
CA THR A 161 -0.76 -12.37 21.24
C THR A 161 -0.04 -13.72 21.09
N PHE A 162 0.03 -14.25 19.88
CA PHE A 162 0.67 -15.53 19.57
C PHE A 162 2.17 -15.52 19.95
N TRP A 163 2.92 -14.53 19.49
CA TRP A 163 4.36 -14.44 19.78
C TRP A 163 4.64 -14.10 21.24
N THR A 164 3.77 -13.33 21.90
CA THR A 164 3.87 -13.07 23.35
C THR A 164 3.72 -14.38 24.15
N LEU A 165 2.74 -15.21 23.80
CA LEU A 165 2.54 -16.52 24.44
C LEU A 165 3.77 -17.44 24.29
N ILE A 166 4.46 -17.37 23.15
CA ILE A 166 5.68 -18.15 22.91
C ILE A 166 6.87 -17.56 23.65
N GLN A 167 7.19 -16.29 23.40
CA GLN A 167 8.44 -15.68 23.87
C GLN A 167 8.43 -15.38 25.37
N LEU A 168 7.30 -14.91 25.91
CA LEU A 168 7.16 -14.57 27.32
C LEU A 168 6.39 -15.63 28.11
N GLY A 169 5.44 -16.31 27.46
CA GLY A 169 4.64 -17.37 28.09
C GLY A 169 5.31 -18.75 28.08
N GLY A 170 6.38 -18.94 27.29
CA GLY A 170 7.09 -20.21 27.19
C GLY A 170 6.30 -21.34 26.50
N MET A 171 5.21 -21.01 25.82
CA MET A 171 4.43 -21.99 25.05
C MET A 171 5.14 -22.35 23.75
N ASP A 172 4.88 -23.55 23.24
CA ASP A 172 5.22 -23.86 21.85
C ASP A 172 4.18 -23.27 20.87
N ALA A 173 4.47 -23.34 19.58
CA ALA A 173 3.61 -22.80 18.54
C ALA A 173 2.22 -23.48 18.47
N THR A 174 2.16 -24.79 18.71
CA THR A 174 0.91 -25.57 18.64
C THR A 174 0.01 -25.27 19.84
N GLU A 175 0.60 -25.11 21.02
CA GLU A 175 -0.09 -24.71 22.24
C GLU A 175 -0.62 -23.29 22.15
N ALA A 176 0.18 -22.35 21.63
CA ALA A 176 -0.23 -20.98 21.40
C ALA A 176 -1.40 -20.89 20.40
N GLU A 177 -1.32 -21.61 19.28
CA GLU A 177 -2.40 -21.67 18.29
C GLU A 177 -3.70 -22.24 18.88
N LYS A 178 -3.59 -23.35 19.64
CA LYS A 178 -4.74 -23.95 20.31
C LYS A 178 -5.37 -23.01 21.35
N THR A 179 -4.55 -22.24 22.06
CA THR A 179 -5.00 -21.25 23.04
C THR A 179 -5.77 -20.11 22.39
N LEU A 180 -5.35 -19.69 21.19
CA LEU A 180 -5.99 -18.61 20.44
C LEU A 180 -7.19 -19.07 19.60
N ASN A 181 -7.35 -20.38 19.38
CA ASN A 181 -8.44 -20.92 18.60
C ASN A 181 -9.81 -20.59 19.23
N GLY A 182 -10.73 -20.04 18.45
CA GLY A 182 -12.06 -19.62 18.90
C GLY A 182 -12.10 -18.32 19.72
N THR A 183 -10.97 -17.66 19.96
CA THR A 183 -10.93 -16.39 20.70
C THR A 183 -11.34 -15.20 19.83
N PHE A 184 -11.98 -14.21 20.43
CA PHE A 184 -12.31 -12.92 19.83
C PHE A 184 -11.23 -11.86 20.13
N SER A 185 -11.39 -10.64 19.60
CA SER A 185 -10.44 -9.56 19.84
C SER A 185 -10.36 -9.15 21.31
N ALA A 186 -11.48 -9.17 22.04
CA ALA A 186 -11.50 -8.84 23.47
C ALA A 186 -10.64 -9.83 24.29
N ASP A 187 -10.81 -11.13 24.04
CA ASP A 187 -10.06 -12.19 24.72
C ASP A 187 -8.55 -12.05 24.49
N LYS A 188 -8.13 -11.73 23.25
CA LYS A 188 -6.71 -11.51 22.91
C LYS A 188 -6.13 -10.30 23.66
N ASN A 189 -6.87 -9.20 23.75
CA ASN A 189 -6.48 -8.04 24.54
C ASN A 189 -6.37 -8.39 26.04
N GLU A 190 -7.32 -9.17 26.56
CA GLU A 190 -7.29 -9.62 27.95
C GLU A 190 -6.10 -10.55 28.23
N ILE A 191 -5.76 -11.46 27.31
CA ILE A 191 -4.57 -12.32 27.41
C ILE A 191 -3.30 -11.47 27.50
N LEU A 192 -3.13 -10.50 26.59
CA LEU A 192 -1.97 -9.60 26.58
C LEU A 192 -1.87 -8.79 27.88
N PHE A 193 -2.99 -8.23 28.33
CA PHE A 193 -3.00 -7.36 29.52
C PHE A 193 -2.84 -8.16 30.81
N SER A 194 -3.69 -9.15 31.06
CA SER A 194 -3.76 -9.85 32.35
C SER A 194 -2.57 -10.77 32.59
N ARG A 195 -2.01 -11.39 31.54
CA ARG A 195 -0.89 -12.35 31.69
C ARG A 195 0.48 -11.69 31.52
N PHE A 196 0.57 -10.67 30.67
CA PHE A 196 1.85 -10.10 30.27
C PHE A 196 1.99 -8.61 30.57
N SER A 197 0.94 -7.97 31.13
CA SER A 197 0.90 -6.52 31.37
C SER A 197 1.12 -5.68 30.10
N ILE A 198 0.78 -6.23 28.93
CA ILE A 198 0.90 -5.55 27.64
C ILE A 198 -0.43 -4.94 27.25
N ASN A 199 -0.45 -3.62 27.04
CA ASN A 199 -1.59 -2.91 26.49
C ASN A 199 -1.43 -2.75 24.98
N TYR A 200 -2.20 -3.51 24.18
CA TYR A 200 -2.13 -3.47 22.72
C TYR A 200 -2.35 -2.07 22.14
N ASN A 201 -3.11 -1.19 22.81
CA ASN A 201 -3.30 0.17 22.33
C ASN A 201 -2.03 1.01 22.37
N ASN A 202 -1.01 0.59 23.14
CA ASN A 202 0.29 1.26 23.20
C ASN A 202 1.28 0.71 22.16
N GLU A 203 0.92 -0.34 21.41
CA GLU A 203 1.74 -0.82 20.30
C GLU A 203 1.91 0.30 19.24
N PRO A 204 3.07 0.36 18.57
CA PRO A 204 3.32 1.33 17.51
C PRO A 204 2.22 1.36 16.45
N GLU A 205 1.83 2.57 16.02
CA GLU A 205 0.75 2.76 15.04
C GLU A 205 1.04 2.07 13.71
N ILE A 206 2.30 1.98 13.29
CA ILE A 206 2.73 1.24 12.09
C ILE A 206 2.31 -0.24 12.12
N PHE A 207 2.32 -0.87 13.29
CA PHE A 207 1.94 -2.28 13.43
C PHE A 207 0.42 -2.44 13.47
N LYS A 208 -0.29 -1.51 14.12
CA LYS A 208 -1.75 -1.57 14.29
C LYS A 208 -2.54 -1.12 13.07
N LYS A 209 -1.99 -0.17 12.30
CA LYS A 209 -2.69 0.54 11.21
C LYS A 209 -2.02 0.39 9.85
N GLY A 210 -0.82 -0.20 9.78
CA GLY A 210 -0.04 -0.23 8.56
C GLY A 210 0.52 1.14 8.18
N SER A 211 0.87 1.29 6.91
CA SER A 211 1.51 2.50 6.39
C SER A 211 0.80 3.03 5.16
N VAL A 212 0.43 4.31 5.19
CA VAL A 212 -0.23 5.02 4.09
C VAL A 212 0.76 5.97 3.45
N VAL A 213 0.95 5.86 2.14
CA VAL A 213 1.90 6.67 1.37
C VAL A 213 1.14 7.53 0.38
N PHE A 214 1.29 8.86 0.46
CA PHE A 214 0.59 9.78 -0.43
C PHE A 214 1.34 11.13 -0.55
N ARG A 215 0.91 11.93 -1.52
CA ARG A 215 1.39 13.32 -1.69
C ARG A 215 0.66 14.24 -0.72
N ASP A 216 1.45 14.95 0.08
CA ASP A 216 0.97 15.82 1.14
C ASP A 216 0.56 17.20 0.60
N TYR A 217 -0.64 17.61 0.96
CA TYR A 217 -1.24 18.90 0.65
C TYR A 217 -1.95 19.43 1.91
N GLU A 218 -2.26 20.74 1.93
CA GLU A 218 -3.01 21.34 3.03
C GLU A 218 -4.34 20.63 3.23
N LEU A 219 -4.57 20.11 4.44
CA LEU A 219 -5.83 19.49 4.81
C LEU A 219 -6.98 20.49 4.65
N VAL A 220 -8.14 19.96 4.28
CA VAL A 220 -9.34 20.77 4.06
C VAL A 220 -10.40 20.45 5.11
N GLU A 221 -11.22 21.43 5.46
CA GLU A 221 -12.34 21.25 6.40
C GLU A 221 -13.43 20.34 5.79
N PRO A 222 -13.91 19.32 6.53
CA PRO A 222 -14.99 18.44 6.08
C PRO A 222 -16.23 19.22 5.63
N GLY A 223 -16.90 18.75 4.57
CA GLY A 223 -18.13 19.36 4.04
C GLY A 223 -17.96 20.61 3.17
N THR A 224 -16.74 21.11 2.99
CA THR A 224 -16.46 22.23 2.07
C THR A 224 -16.35 21.80 0.60
N HIS A 225 -16.25 20.50 0.34
CA HIS A 225 -16.15 19.93 -1.00
C HIS A 225 -17.01 18.67 -1.14
N SER A 226 -17.66 18.50 -2.30
CA SER A 226 -18.43 17.29 -2.64
C SER A 226 -17.61 16.34 -3.49
N VAL A 227 -16.37 16.06 -3.07
CA VAL A 227 -15.40 15.36 -3.94
C VAL A 227 -15.78 13.90 -4.18
N ALA A 228 -16.43 13.23 -3.23
CA ALA A 228 -16.94 11.89 -3.46
C ALA A 228 -17.96 11.85 -4.61
N VAL A 229 -18.89 12.81 -4.62
CA VAL A 229 -19.92 12.94 -5.66
C VAL A 229 -19.29 13.36 -7.00
N GLU A 230 -18.34 14.28 -6.99
CA GLU A 230 -17.59 14.66 -8.20
C GLU A 230 -16.78 13.48 -8.75
N ALA A 231 -16.09 12.74 -7.88
CA ALA A 231 -15.30 11.57 -8.23
C ALA A 231 -16.17 10.49 -8.86
N ASP A 232 -17.38 10.22 -8.36
CA ASP A 232 -18.29 9.25 -8.97
C ASP A 232 -18.92 9.76 -10.28
N ASN A 233 -19.26 11.05 -10.38
CA ASN A 233 -19.88 11.65 -11.56
C ASN A 233 -18.94 11.87 -12.76
N ILE A 234 -17.62 11.77 -12.58
CA ILE A 234 -16.66 11.87 -13.69
C ILE A 234 -16.81 10.64 -14.60
N ALA A 235 -17.49 10.77 -15.74
CA ALA A 235 -17.60 9.67 -16.73
C ALA A 235 -16.40 9.61 -17.68
N GLU A 236 -15.82 10.77 -18.01
CA GLU A 236 -14.68 10.93 -18.92
C GLU A 236 -13.58 11.79 -18.27
N PRO A 237 -12.30 11.59 -18.63
CA PRO A 237 -11.23 12.50 -18.22
C PRO A 237 -11.58 13.92 -18.67
N VAL A 238 -11.64 14.86 -17.73
CA VAL A 238 -11.89 16.28 -18.05
C VAL A 238 -10.83 16.75 -19.05
N GLN A 239 -11.25 17.29 -20.19
CA GLN A 239 -10.33 17.90 -21.17
C GLN A 239 -9.66 19.12 -20.55
N GLN A 240 -8.46 18.92 -20.01
CA GLN A 240 -7.64 19.98 -19.48
C GLN A 240 -6.73 20.54 -20.59
N SER A 241 -6.53 21.85 -20.57
CA SER A 241 -5.53 22.48 -21.44
C SER A 241 -4.13 21.95 -21.12
N LYS A 242 -3.22 21.94 -22.12
CA LYS A 242 -1.82 21.52 -21.92
C LYS A 242 -1.14 22.28 -20.77
N SER A 243 -1.44 23.57 -20.63
CA SER A 243 -0.90 24.41 -19.54
C SER A 243 -1.41 23.98 -18.16
N GLN A 244 -2.70 23.61 -18.03
CA GLN A 244 -3.24 23.10 -16.77
C GLN A 244 -2.58 21.78 -16.39
N LEU A 245 -2.45 20.84 -17.33
CA LEU A 245 -1.78 19.54 -17.10
C LEU A 245 -0.33 19.73 -16.65
N GLU A 246 0.42 20.61 -17.31
CA GLU A 246 1.81 20.92 -16.91
C GLU A 246 1.89 21.55 -15.52
N ASN A 247 0.96 22.46 -15.18
CA ASN A 247 0.92 23.08 -13.87
C ASN A 247 0.57 22.08 -12.76
N GLU A 248 -0.40 21.19 -12.99
CA GLU A 248 -0.73 20.12 -12.05
C GLU A 248 0.44 19.14 -11.88
N LYS A 249 1.11 18.76 -12.98
CA LYS A 249 2.32 17.93 -12.95
C LYS A 249 3.42 18.59 -12.13
N LYS A 250 3.67 19.88 -12.32
CA LYS A 250 4.66 20.66 -11.53
C LYS A 250 4.28 20.70 -10.05
N LYS A 251 2.99 20.86 -9.71
CA LYS A 251 2.53 20.82 -8.31
C LYS A 251 2.76 19.45 -7.68
N ARG A 252 2.39 18.36 -8.36
CA ARG A 252 2.63 16.98 -7.88
C ARG A 252 4.10 16.67 -7.68
N ALA A 253 4.97 17.19 -8.54
CA ALA A 253 6.42 17.01 -8.43
C ALA A 253 7.02 17.79 -7.25
N LYS A 254 6.41 18.91 -6.84
CA LYS A 254 6.83 19.70 -5.66
C LYS A 254 6.25 19.20 -4.34
N ALA A 255 5.13 18.46 -4.39
CA ALA A 255 4.48 17.93 -3.21
C ALA A 255 5.39 16.89 -2.53
N ARG A 256 5.53 17.01 -1.21
CA ARG A 256 6.23 16.02 -0.39
C ARG A 256 5.44 14.72 -0.40
N ILE A 257 6.12 13.60 -0.53
CA ILE A 257 5.50 12.28 -0.32
C ILE A 257 5.76 11.88 1.12
N VAL A 258 4.68 11.62 1.85
CA VAL A 258 4.72 11.25 3.26
C VAL A 258 4.37 9.77 3.44
N VAL A 259 4.87 9.19 4.52
CA VAL A 259 4.48 7.86 5.00
C VAL A 259 3.89 8.09 6.38
N GLU A 260 2.61 7.78 6.55
CA GLU A 260 1.85 8.05 7.77
C GLU A 260 1.13 6.78 8.25
N HIS A 261 0.78 6.72 9.54
CA HIS A 261 0.12 5.56 10.16
C HIS A 261 -1.27 5.96 10.66
N LEU A 262 -2.18 6.19 9.69
CA LEU A 262 -3.50 6.78 9.92
C LEU A 262 -4.62 5.76 9.77
N ASP A 263 -5.74 6.00 10.43
CA ASP A 263 -7.00 5.29 10.19
C ASP A 263 -7.58 5.77 8.85
N ILE A 264 -7.69 4.87 7.87
CA ILE A 264 -8.24 5.12 6.53
C ILE A 264 -9.62 4.50 6.36
N ILE A 265 -10.20 3.93 7.41
CA ILE A 265 -11.55 3.37 7.42
C ILE A 265 -12.57 4.49 7.57
N LYS A 266 -12.26 5.50 8.38
CA LYS A 266 -13.17 6.63 8.66
C LYS A 266 -13.19 7.66 7.53
N ASP A 267 -14.37 8.23 7.30
CA ASP A 267 -14.58 9.28 6.29
C ASP A 267 -13.70 10.52 6.50
N ASP A 268 -13.39 10.88 7.75
CA ASP A 268 -12.52 12.02 8.08
C ASP A 268 -11.16 11.99 7.35
N PHE A 269 -10.60 10.79 7.16
CA PHE A 269 -9.35 10.64 6.42
C PHE A 269 -9.48 11.12 4.97
N TRP A 270 -10.57 10.72 4.32
CA TRP A 270 -10.86 10.96 2.91
C TRP A 270 -11.35 12.39 2.67
N ASP A 271 -12.28 12.86 3.51
CA ASP A 271 -12.89 14.19 3.42
C ASP A 271 -11.87 15.31 3.56
N ARG A 272 -10.89 15.13 4.44
CA ARG A 272 -9.82 16.11 4.66
C ARG A 272 -8.74 16.06 3.59
N ARG A 273 -8.74 15.04 2.71
CA ARG A 273 -7.74 14.81 1.66
C ARG A 273 -8.38 14.62 0.28
N PRO A 274 -9.16 15.61 -0.21
CA PRO A 274 -9.91 15.48 -1.47
C PRO A 274 -9.04 15.25 -2.72
N TRP A 275 -7.75 15.58 -2.68
CA TRP A 275 -6.82 15.32 -3.79
C TRP A 275 -6.59 13.84 -4.06
N LEU A 276 -6.77 12.97 -3.06
CA LEU A 276 -6.66 11.52 -3.22
C LEU A 276 -7.75 10.97 -4.14
N LEU A 277 -8.92 11.61 -4.13
CA LEU A 277 -10.12 11.18 -4.84
C LEU A 277 -10.37 11.96 -6.14
N SER A 278 -9.98 13.23 -6.19
CA SER A 278 -10.18 14.08 -7.38
C SER A 278 -9.07 13.97 -8.43
N ASN A 279 -7.92 13.39 -8.05
CA ASN A 279 -6.66 13.44 -8.82
C ASN A 279 -6.14 14.87 -9.09
N LYS A 280 -6.66 15.88 -8.37
CA LYS A 280 -6.22 17.27 -8.53
C LYS A 280 -5.29 17.63 -7.37
N PRO A 281 -4.08 18.17 -7.63
CA PRO A 281 -3.17 18.56 -6.56
C PRO A 281 -3.75 19.70 -5.72
N GLY A 282 -3.66 19.56 -4.39
CA GLY A 282 -4.08 20.59 -3.44
C GLY A 282 -3.10 21.77 -3.33
N LYS A 283 -3.25 22.56 -2.28
CA LYS A 283 -2.27 23.58 -1.90
C LYS A 283 -1.10 22.90 -1.20
N ILE A 284 0.13 23.29 -1.55
CA ILE A 284 1.31 22.74 -0.88
C ILE A 284 1.36 23.33 0.52
N PRO A 285 1.54 22.52 1.59
CA PRO A 285 1.61 23.03 2.95
C PRO A 285 2.77 24.01 3.07
N LYS A 286 2.55 25.14 3.75
CA LYS A 286 3.66 25.98 4.19
C LYS A 286 4.53 25.14 5.13
N GLN A 287 5.83 25.08 4.88
CA GLN A 287 6.76 24.35 5.75
C GLN A 287 6.58 24.85 7.20
N PRO A 288 6.51 23.95 8.20
CA PRO A 288 6.71 24.35 9.60
C PRO A 288 8.12 24.89 9.81
#